data_AF-A0A349PJP9-F1
#
_entry.id   AF-A0A349PJP9-F1
#
_cell.length_a   1.000
_cell.length_b   1.000
_cell.length_c   1.000
_cell.angle_alpha   90.00
_cell.angle_beta   90.00
_cell.angle_gamma   90.00
#
_symmetry.space_group_name_H-M   'P 1'
#
loop_
_entity.id
_entity.type
_entity.pdbx_description
1 polymer ?
#
loop_
_entity_poly.entity_id
_entity_poly.type
_entity_poly.pdbx_seq_one_letter_code
_entity_poly.pdbx_strand_id
1 'polypeptide(L)'
;MITRGINISTDFILSLHKELLIVFSEHYSIEIKMLTVFQLYGFGNYDDKLPNLKNFIVEKTGKWINGKYLYNKTKDIDKGHSNHIKARREYLMLLINAAGYKDYEDYLKNSPHISSEIRITEETNFNNDIVSDEILYYIGYYVEDRKYYIKSKFTIHKMKTASWEILYWEKELEPSFYTYFGKCVSTGESALSFYFNKENSSLNKECFVNLFYGNNMKTKPVLLGAYCGFSRNNNPVIGKLVFEQVDTLELQNEKVRDKEINPNFHYYLHSQRMEVEGVLPQKVSDLSNSLSRLKIVKFLIGDYHGFYLDNNNYLIPVSFQVLNKLGELKLKINNNNFKGIGRINSTENYLISEFTEKNISYSQFSIQIKPLERDLFIANMLVYVGSDVLNGKVLFWKGNELLKIFMYNNKDFYLNINDLDPSIIEKLEKYLINRNK
;
A
#
# COMPACT_ATOMS: atom_id res chain seq x y z
N MET A 1 2.16 0.94 -27.18
CA MET A 1 1.91 -0.37 -26.54
C MET A 1 0.94 -1.16 -27.39
N ILE A 2 1.30 -2.38 -27.78
CA ILE A 2 0.52 -3.22 -28.70
C ILE A 2 -0.68 -3.82 -27.94
N THR A 3 -1.89 -3.38 -28.29
CA THR A 3 -3.15 -3.99 -27.87
C THR A 3 -3.12 -5.49 -28.18
N ARG A 4 -3.04 -6.35 -27.15
CA ARG A 4 -2.88 -7.81 -27.31
C ARG A 4 -4.10 -8.51 -27.94
N GLY A 5 -5.23 -7.84 -28.07
CA GLY A 5 -6.38 -8.35 -28.82
C GLY A 5 -7.25 -7.23 -29.39
N ILE A 6 -7.88 -7.52 -30.53
CA ILE A 6 -8.83 -6.67 -31.25
C ILE A 6 -10.21 -7.32 -31.13
N ASN A 7 -11.25 -6.50 -30.92
CA ASN A 7 -12.64 -6.93 -31.03
C ASN A 7 -13.07 -6.76 -32.49
N ILE A 8 -13.54 -7.85 -33.08
CA ILE A 8 -14.06 -7.90 -34.46
C ILE A 8 -15.42 -8.58 -34.42
N SER A 9 -16.30 -8.26 -35.34
CA SER A 9 -17.59 -8.94 -35.46
C SER A 9 -17.38 -10.42 -35.79
N THR A 10 -18.38 -11.20 -35.41
CA THR A 10 -18.47 -12.62 -35.75
C THR A 10 -18.49 -12.81 -37.27
N ASP A 11 -19.22 -11.97 -38.01
CA ASP A 11 -19.34 -12.04 -39.46
C ASP A 11 -18.02 -11.76 -40.18
N PHE A 12 -17.21 -10.83 -39.66
CA PHE A 12 -15.86 -10.59 -40.18
C PHE A 12 -14.99 -11.85 -40.12
N ILE A 13 -14.99 -12.57 -38.99
CA ILE A 13 -14.22 -13.82 -38.85
C ILE A 13 -14.76 -14.92 -39.77
N LEU A 14 -16.07 -15.02 -39.94
CA LEU A 14 -16.68 -16.00 -40.84
C LEU A 14 -16.29 -15.74 -42.30
N SER A 15 -16.31 -14.48 -42.73
CA SER A 15 -15.86 -14.06 -44.07
C SER A 15 -14.38 -14.38 -44.28
N LEU A 16 -13.52 -14.03 -43.32
CA LEU A 16 -12.09 -14.33 -43.39
C LEU A 16 -11.82 -15.83 -43.41
N HIS A 17 -12.54 -16.60 -42.60
CA HIS A 17 -12.41 -18.05 -42.58
C HIS A 17 -12.82 -18.68 -43.92
N LYS A 18 -13.95 -18.24 -44.49
CA LYS A 18 -14.43 -18.71 -45.79
C LYS A 18 -13.41 -18.42 -46.89
N GLU A 19 -12.88 -17.21 -46.92
CA GLU A 19 -11.88 -16.79 -47.88
C GLU A 19 -10.58 -17.57 -47.76
N LEU A 20 -10.10 -17.77 -46.53
CA LEU A 20 -8.93 -18.60 -46.26
C LEU A 20 -9.11 -20.04 -46.77
N LEU A 21 -10.30 -20.63 -46.62
CA LEU A 21 -10.60 -21.96 -47.13
C LEU A 21 -10.60 -22.02 -48.67
N ILE A 22 -11.07 -20.97 -49.34
CA ILE A 22 -11.06 -20.88 -50.81
C ILE A 22 -9.62 -20.83 -51.30
N VAL A 23 -8.81 -19.90 -50.79
CA VAL A 23 -7.41 -19.74 -51.20
C VAL A 23 -6.60 -21.02 -50.89
N PHE A 24 -6.86 -21.66 -49.75
CA PHE A 24 -6.24 -22.95 -49.41
C PHE A 24 -6.63 -24.07 -50.38
N SER A 25 -7.92 -24.18 -50.72
CA SER A 25 -8.44 -25.17 -51.68
C SER A 25 -7.80 -25.02 -53.05
N GLU A 26 -7.64 -23.78 -53.51
CA GLU A 26 -6.99 -23.45 -54.78
C GLU A 26 -5.48 -23.74 -54.74
N HIS A 27 -4.78 -23.33 -53.68
CA HIS A 27 -3.33 -23.52 -53.53
C HIS A 27 -2.92 -24.99 -53.58
N TYR A 28 -3.69 -25.88 -52.96
CA TYR A 28 -3.42 -27.33 -52.99
C TYR A 28 -4.21 -28.09 -54.07
N SER A 29 -5.09 -27.43 -54.81
CA SER A 29 -5.99 -28.07 -55.79
C SER A 29 -6.79 -29.23 -55.19
N ILE A 30 -7.39 -29.01 -54.02
CA ILE A 30 -8.15 -30.03 -53.26
C ILE A 30 -9.54 -29.56 -52.89
N GLU A 31 -10.51 -30.48 -52.83
CA GLU A 31 -11.83 -30.19 -52.28
C GLU A 31 -11.84 -30.31 -50.74
N ILE A 32 -12.22 -29.25 -50.03
CA ILE A 32 -12.20 -29.19 -48.55
C ILE A 32 -12.95 -30.36 -47.88
N LYS A 33 -14.08 -30.79 -48.47
CA LYS A 33 -14.91 -31.89 -47.96
C LYS A 33 -14.20 -33.25 -47.91
N MET A 34 -13.06 -33.39 -48.60
CA MET A 34 -12.23 -34.60 -48.55
C MET A 34 -11.33 -34.66 -47.31
N LEU A 35 -11.19 -33.55 -46.58
CA LEU A 35 -10.37 -33.47 -45.38
C LEU A 35 -11.22 -33.63 -44.11
N THR A 36 -10.71 -34.39 -43.16
CA THR A 36 -11.27 -34.39 -41.80
C THR A 36 -10.99 -33.04 -41.13
N VAL A 37 -11.76 -32.68 -40.10
CA VAL A 37 -11.54 -31.44 -39.33
C VAL A 37 -10.11 -31.37 -38.76
N PHE A 38 -9.60 -32.49 -38.23
CA PHE A 38 -8.23 -32.57 -37.71
C PHE A 38 -7.20 -32.32 -38.80
N GLN A 39 -7.40 -32.92 -39.99
CA GLN A 39 -6.51 -32.71 -41.14
C GLN A 39 -6.59 -31.28 -41.65
N LEU A 40 -7.79 -30.74 -41.87
CA LEU A 40 -8.00 -29.39 -42.40
C LEU A 40 -7.29 -28.33 -41.55
N TYR A 41 -7.46 -28.36 -40.24
CA TYR A 41 -6.89 -27.35 -39.35
C TYR A 41 -5.47 -27.68 -38.86
N GLY A 42 -4.98 -28.91 -39.05
CA GLY A 42 -3.62 -29.31 -38.63
C GLY A 42 -3.46 -29.39 -37.11
N PHE A 43 -4.37 -30.09 -36.42
CA PHE A 43 -4.26 -30.40 -34.99
C PHE A 43 -4.73 -31.82 -34.65
N GLY A 44 -4.26 -32.38 -33.53
CA GLY A 44 -4.58 -33.77 -33.15
C GLY A 44 -3.80 -34.77 -33.99
N ASN A 45 -4.43 -35.89 -34.37
CA ASN A 45 -3.84 -36.95 -35.19
C ASN A 45 -3.95 -36.64 -36.69
N TYR A 46 -3.38 -35.52 -37.13
CA TYR A 46 -3.29 -35.15 -38.55
C TYR A 46 -1.97 -35.61 -39.16
N ASP A 47 -1.95 -35.83 -40.48
CA ASP A 47 -0.72 -36.11 -41.23
C ASP A 47 -0.11 -34.79 -41.71
N ASP A 48 1.12 -34.51 -41.27
CA ASP A 48 1.85 -33.27 -41.59
C ASP A 48 2.34 -33.22 -43.03
N LYS A 49 2.36 -34.36 -43.73
CA LYS A 49 2.69 -34.46 -45.16
C LYS A 49 1.51 -34.17 -46.07
N LEU A 50 0.29 -34.23 -45.53
CA LEU A 50 -0.93 -33.90 -46.28
C LEU A 50 -1.32 -32.42 -46.10
N PRO A 51 -2.01 -31.82 -47.09
CA PRO A 51 -2.45 -30.43 -47.00
C PRO A 51 -3.22 -30.12 -45.72
N ASN A 52 -2.90 -28.99 -45.09
CA ASN A 52 -3.59 -28.46 -43.92
C ASN A 52 -3.37 -26.94 -43.80
N LEU A 53 -4.32 -26.23 -43.18
CA LEU A 53 -4.29 -24.78 -43.01
C LEU A 53 -3.10 -24.30 -42.18
N LYS A 54 -2.66 -25.08 -41.20
CA LYS A 54 -1.50 -24.72 -40.38
C LYS A 54 -0.24 -24.60 -41.25
N ASN A 55 0.04 -25.62 -42.08
CA ASN A 55 1.18 -25.62 -42.98
C ASN A 55 1.03 -24.55 -44.07
N PHE A 56 -0.18 -24.39 -44.62
CA PHE A 56 -0.49 -23.33 -45.59
C PHE A 56 -0.13 -21.93 -45.08
N ILE A 57 -0.59 -21.59 -43.87
CA ILE A 57 -0.33 -20.28 -43.25
C ILE A 57 1.16 -20.10 -42.98
N VAL A 58 1.85 -21.14 -42.52
CA VAL A 58 3.31 -21.12 -42.32
C VAL A 58 4.04 -20.89 -43.64
N GLU A 59 3.63 -21.56 -44.71
CA GLU A 59 4.19 -21.41 -46.06
C GLU A 59 4.03 -19.98 -46.58
N LYS A 60 2.83 -19.38 -46.43
CA LYS A 60 2.54 -18.02 -46.91
C LYS A 60 3.14 -16.91 -46.05
N THR A 61 3.29 -17.11 -44.74
CA THR A 61 3.66 -16.04 -43.81
C THR A 61 5.02 -16.21 -43.15
N GLY A 62 5.64 -17.38 -43.28
CA GLY A 62 6.90 -17.73 -42.60
C GLY A 62 6.78 -17.86 -41.08
N LYS A 63 5.56 -17.83 -40.53
CA LYS A 63 5.33 -17.77 -39.08
C LYS A 63 4.49 -18.94 -38.59
N TRP A 64 4.94 -19.52 -37.48
CA TRP A 64 4.23 -20.63 -36.83
C TRP A 64 2.85 -20.21 -36.33
N ILE A 65 1.87 -21.11 -36.48
CA ILE A 65 0.51 -20.90 -36.00
C ILE A 65 -0.05 -22.18 -35.34
N ASN A 66 -0.90 -21.99 -34.32
CA ASN A 66 -1.66 -23.08 -33.73
C ASN A 66 -2.97 -23.30 -34.49
N GLY A 67 -3.06 -24.38 -35.26
CA GLY A 67 -4.24 -24.75 -36.05
C GLY A 67 -5.53 -24.91 -35.23
N LYS A 68 -5.42 -25.33 -33.95
CA LYS A 68 -6.57 -25.49 -33.05
C LYS A 68 -7.26 -24.15 -32.74
N TYR A 69 -6.55 -23.04 -32.81
CA TYR A 69 -7.12 -21.73 -32.46
C TYR A 69 -8.20 -21.30 -33.45
N LEU A 70 -7.95 -21.41 -34.76
CA LEU A 70 -8.94 -21.07 -35.79
C LEU A 70 -10.20 -21.94 -35.68
N TYR A 71 -10.03 -23.25 -35.50
CA TYR A 71 -11.13 -24.18 -35.28
C TYR A 71 -11.95 -23.86 -34.02
N ASN A 72 -11.28 -23.52 -32.91
CA ASN A 72 -11.99 -23.15 -31.69
C ASN A 72 -12.80 -21.86 -31.90
N LYS A 73 -12.28 -20.88 -32.64
CA LYS A 73 -12.97 -19.63 -32.93
C LYS A 73 -14.22 -19.84 -33.78
N THR A 74 -14.15 -20.66 -34.83
CA THR A 74 -15.34 -20.99 -35.63
C THR A 74 -16.37 -21.77 -34.82
N LYS A 75 -15.94 -22.71 -33.97
CA LYS A 75 -16.83 -23.45 -33.07
C LYS A 75 -17.49 -22.58 -31.99
N ASP A 76 -16.80 -21.57 -31.49
CA ASP A 76 -17.35 -20.61 -30.51
C ASP A 76 -18.45 -19.76 -31.15
N ILE A 77 -18.29 -19.40 -32.43
CA ILE A 77 -19.30 -18.69 -33.24
C ILE A 77 -20.54 -19.55 -33.43
N ASP A 78 -20.37 -20.80 -33.87
CA ASP A 78 -21.47 -21.72 -34.15
C ASP A 78 -22.34 -22.00 -32.90
N LYS A 79 -21.79 -21.82 -31.70
CA LYS A 79 -22.49 -21.95 -30.42
C LYS A 79 -23.27 -20.69 -29.99
N GLY A 80 -23.32 -19.66 -30.83
CA GLY A 80 -24.04 -18.41 -30.56
C GLY A 80 -23.41 -17.54 -29.49
N HIS A 81 -22.12 -17.71 -29.20
CA HIS A 81 -21.44 -16.93 -28.18
C HIS A 81 -21.00 -15.58 -28.76
N SER A 82 -21.91 -14.61 -28.71
CA SER A 82 -21.74 -13.17 -28.95
C SER A 82 -21.56 -12.70 -30.40
N ASN A 83 -21.98 -11.46 -30.67
CA ASN A 83 -21.86 -10.79 -31.98
C ASN A 83 -20.42 -10.32 -32.29
N HIS A 84 -19.52 -10.36 -31.29
CA HIS A 84 -18.16 -9.87 -31.38
C HIS A 84 -17.17 -10.82 -30.71
N ILE A 85 -16.03 -11.05 -31.35
CA ILE A 85 -15.00 -11.97 -30.90
C ILE A 85 -13.72 -11.21 -30.61
N LYS A 86 -13.14 -11.48 -29.43
CA LYS A 86 -11.78 -11.03 -29.13
C LYS A 86 -10.76 -11.95 -29.80
N ALA A 87 -10.07 -11.43 -30.81
CA ALA A 87 -8.99 -12.10 -31.52
C ALA A 87 -7.63 -11.52 -31.12
N ARG A 88 -6.58 -12.34 -31.09
CA ARG A 88 -5.21 -11.83 -30.90
C ARG A 88 -4.77 -11.12 -32.18
N ARG A 89 -4.28 -9.89 -32.08
CA ARG A 89 -3.90 -9.06 -33.24
C ARG A 89 -2.89 -9.75 -34.16
N GLU A 90 -1.85 -10.36 -33.57
CA GLU A 90 -0.83 -11.08 -34.33
C GLU A 90 -1.40 -12.29 -35.06
N TYR A 91 -2.30 -13.03 -34.42
CA TYR A 91 -2.94 -14.20 -35.02
C TYR A 91 -3.87 -13.79 -36.17
N LEU A 92 -4.66 -12.74 -35.96
CA LEU A 92 -5.54 -12.19 -37.00
C LEU A 92 -4.74 -11.73 -38.23
N MET A 93 -3.61 -11.06 -38.01
CA MET A 93 -2.73 -10.61 -39.10
C MET A 93 -2.16 -11.79 -39.89
N LEU A 94 -1.80 -12.91 -39.25
CA LEU A 94 -1.34 -14.11 -39.96
C LEU A 94 -2.41 -14.68 -40.89
N LEU A 95 -3.67 -14.70 -40.44
CA LEU A 95 -4.79 -15.20 -41.26
C LEU A 95 -5.05 -14.30 -42.46
N ILE A 96 -5.06 -12.98 -42.25
CA ILE A 96 -5.26 -11.98 -43.29
C ILE A 96 -4.14 -12.06 -44.34
N ASN A 97 -2.89 -12.16 -43.89
CA ASN A 97 -1.75 -12.28 -44.77
C ASN A 97 -1.75 -13.59 -45.55
N ALA A 98 -2.15 -14.71 -44.92
CA ALA A 98 -2.28 -15.99 -45.60
C ALA A 98 -3.42 -16.00 -46.64
N ALA A 99 -4.46 -15.19 -46.44
CA ALA A 99 -5.53 -14.95 -47.41
C ALA A 99 -5.11 -14.02 -48.56
N GLY A 100 -3.91 -13.43 -48.53
CA GLY A 100 -3.35 -12.62 -49.62
C GLY A 100 -3.44 -11.11 -49.42
N TYR A 101 -3.85 -10.64 -48.24
CA TYR A 101 -4.02 -9.21 -47.95
C TYR A 101 -2.88 -8.68 -47.07
N LYS A 102 -2.57 -7.39 -47.19
CA LYS A 102 -1.46 -6.77 -46.48
C LYS A 102 -1.73 -6.59 -44.99
N ASP A 103 -2.93 -6.14 -44.66
CA ASP A 103 -3.35 -5.81 -43.30
C ASP A 103 -4.88 -5.77 -43.18
N TYR A 104 -5.36 -5.43 -41.98
CA TYR A 104 -6.79 -5.38 -41.65
C TYR A 104 -7.58 -4.42 -42.54
N GLU A 105 -7.04 -3.23 -42.82
CA GLU A 105 -7.75 -2.24 -43.63
C GLU A 105 -7.81 -2.68 -45.09
N ASP A 106 -6.72 -3.23 -45.60
CA ASP A 106 -6.64 -3.79 -46.94
C ASP A 106 -7.68 -4.91 -47.12
N TYR A 107 -7.79 -5.80 -46.14
CA TYR A 107 -8.82 -6.85 -46.13
C TYR A 107 -10.25 -6.30 -46.12
N LEU A 108 -10.53 -5.36 -45.21
CA LEU A 108 -11.87 -4.79 -45.05
C LEU A 108 -12.33 -4.04 -46.31
N LYS A 109 -11.40 -3.36 -47.00
CA LYS A 109 -11.69 -2.57 -48.20
C LYS A 109 -11.75 -3.43 -49.46
N ASN A 110 -10.87 -4.43 -49.59
CA ASN A 110 -10.68 -5.11 -50.87
C ASN A 110 -11.29 -6.52 -50.93
N SER A 111 -11.63 -7.14 -49.78
CA SER A 111 -12.24 -8.47 -49.82
C SER A 111 -13.65 -8.46 -50.42
N PRO A 112 -13.93 -9.33 -51.42
CA PRO A 112 -15.26 -9.53 -51.97
C PRO A 112 -16.18 -10.33 -51.03
N HIS A 113 -15.61 -10.93 -49.98
CA HIS A 113 -16.34 -11.71 -48.98
C HIS A 113 -16.85 -10.87 -47.80
N ILE A 114 -16.49 -9.58 -47.76
CA ILE A 114 -16.96 -8.63 -46.75
C ILE A 114 -18.08 -7.76 -47.34
N SER A 115 -19.30 -7.92 -46.82
CA SER A 115 -20.47 -7.12 -47.20
C SER A 115 -20.35 -5.67 -46.71
N SER A 116 -21.14 -4.77 -47.30
CA SER A 116 -21.25 -3.37 -46.86
C SER A 116 -21.66 -3.24 -45.39
N GLU A 117 -22.53 -4.13 -44.90
CA GLU A 117 -22.96 -4.15 -43.49
C GLU A 117 -21.82 -4.53 -42.53
N ILE A 118 -20.96 -5.49 -42.91
CA ILE A 118 -19.77 -5.85 -42.14
C ILE A 118 -18.78 -4.68 -42.16
N ARG A 119 -18.58 -4.02 -43.30
CA ARG A 119 -17.71 -2.82 -43.41
C ARG A 119 -18.15 -1.73 -42.47
N ILE A 120 -19.44 -1.39 -42.49
CA ILE A 120 -20.03 -0.39 -41.59
C ILE A 120 -19.89 -0.83 -40.13
N THR A 121 -20.15 -2.10 -39.81
CA THR A 121 -20.04 -2.63 -38.45
C THR A 121 -18.61 -2.56 -37.93
N GLU A 122 -17.63 -2.94 -38.75
CA GLU A 122 -16.23 -2.84 -38.38
C GLU A 122 -15.74 -1.41 -38.32
N GLU A 123 -16.00 -0.57 -39.32
CA GLU A 123 -15.69 0.87 -39.26
C GLU A 123 -16.32 1.52 -38.03
N THR A 124 -17.53 1.10 -37.64
CA THR A 124 -18.20 1.53 -36.41
C THR A 124 -17.57 0.91 -35.15
N ASN A 125 -17.08 -0.33 -35.16
CA ASN A 125 -16.32 -0.90 -34.04
C ASN A 125 -15.00 -0.14 -33.82
N PHE A 126 -14.29 0.22 -34.89
CA PHE A 126 -13.05 0.98 -34.84
C PHE A 126 -13.27 2.48 -34.55
N ASN A 127 -14.39 3.06 -34.99
CA ASN A 127 -14.78 4.44 -34.66
C ASN A 127 -15.47 4.56 -33.29
N ASN A 128 -16.17 3.52 -32.80
CA ASN A 128 -16.70 3.47 -31.43
C ASN A 128 -15.63 3.14 -30.39
N ASP A 129 -14.46 2.63 -30.80
CA ASP A 129 -13.25 2.65 -29.97
C ASP A 129 -12.72 4.10 -29.77
N ILE A 130 -13.28 5.11 -30.44
CA ILE A 130 -12.99 6.54 -30.22
C ILE A 130 -13.98 7.18 -29.20
N VAL A 131 -15.01 6.47 -28.74
CA VAL A 131 -15.86 6.93 -27.62
C VAL A 131 -15.26 6.49 -26.29
N SER A 132 -14.33 7.32 -25.80
CA SER A 132 -13.72 7.37 -24.46
C SER A 132 -13.32 6.02 -23.85
N ASP A 133 -12.11 5.58 -24.18
CA ASP A 133 -11.28 4.80 -23.26
C ASP A 133 -11.15 5.57 -21.93
N GLU A 134 -11.93 5.21 -20.91
CA GLU A 134 -11.69 5.70 -19.55
C GLU A 134 -10.43 5.02 -18.99
N ILE A 135 -9.29 5.47 -19.49
CA ILE A 135 -7.98 5.28 -18.88
C ILE A 135 -7.75 6.48 -17.98
N LEU A 136 -7.57 6.22 -16.69
CA LEU A 136 -7.26 7.26 -15.72
C LEU A 136 -5.79 7.14 -15.32
N TYR A 137 -5.05 8.23 -15.48
CA TYR A 137 -3.65 8.30 -15.13
C TYR A 137 -3.48 9.00 -13.79
N TYR A 138 -2.74 8.37 -12.89
CA TYR A 138 -2.43 8.91 -11.58
C TYR A 138 -0.94 8.81 -11.28
N ILE A 139 -0.45 9.76 -10.49
CA ILE A 139 0.86 9.71 -9.86
C ILE A 139 0.65 9.33 -8.40
N GLY A 140 1.19 8.19 -8.02
CA GLY A 140 1.12 7.69 -6.66
C GLY A 140 2.31 8.13 -5.83
N TYR A 141 2.03 8.62 -4.63
CA TYR A 141 3.00 9.01 -3.63
C TYR A 141 2.83 8.11 -2.41
N TYR A 142 3.91 7.47 -1.97
CA TYR A 142 3.97 6.77 -0.68
C TYR A 142 5.38 6.78 -0.10
N VAL A 143 5.52 6.25 1.10
CA VAL A 143 6.76 6.28 1.89
C VAL A 143 7.16 4.84 2.19
N GLU A 144 8.35 4.40 1.78
CA GLU A 144 8.83 3.03 2.06
C GLU A 144 9.42 2.92 3.46
N ASP A 145 10.12 3.92 3.98
CA ASP A 145 10.58 3.99 5.36
C ASP A 145 10.51 5.44 5.84
N ARG A 146 10.70 5.72 7.13
CA ARG A 146 10.55 7.07 7.74
C ARG A 146 11.38 8.20 7.09
N LYS A 147 12.16 7.93 6.04
CA LYS A 147 13.10 8.86 5.41
C LYS A 147 12.96 8.97 3.89
N TYR A 148 12.28 8.04 3.21
CA TYR A 148 12.33 7.98 1.73
C TYR A 148 10.93 7.91 1.12
N TYR A 149 10.62 8.91 0.30
CA TYR A 149 9.40 8.98 -0.49
C TYR A 149 9.59 8.27 -1.83
N ILE A 150 8.49 7.79 -2.39
CA ILE A 150 8.49 7.08 -3.66
C ILE A 150 7.35 7.61 -4.51
N LYS A 151 7.69 7.89 -5.77
CA LYS A 151 6.72 8.15 -6.83
C LYS A 151 6.42 6.87 -7.59
N SER A 152 5.19 6.75 -8.06
CA SER A 152 4.73 5.61 -8.84
C SER A 152 3.74 6.06 -9.91
N LYS A 153 3.64 5.30 -10.99
CA LYS A 153 2.59 5.45 -12.00
C LYS A 153 1.47 4.51 -11.62
N PHE A 154 0.25 5.02 -11.53
CA PHE A 154 -0.92 4.18 -11.31
C PHE A 154 -1.94 4.48 -12.40
N THR A 155 -2.25 3.47 -13.19
CA THR A 155 -3.11 3.62 -14.37
C THR A 155 -4.26 2.66 -14.25
N ILE A 156 -5.48 3.19 -14.23
CA ILE A 156 -6.71 2.38 -14.18
C ILE A 156 -7.26 2.29 -15.59
N HIS A 157 -7.52 1.07 -16.04
CA HIS A 157 -8.11 0.78 -17.34
C HIS A 157 -9.56 0.34 -17.16
N LYS A 158 -10.50 1.16 -17.65
CA LYS A 158 -11.94 0.85 -17.74
C LYS A 158 -12.56 0.43 -16.40
N MET A 159 -12.02 0.93 -15.28
CA MET A 159 -12.37 0.52 -13.91
C MET A 159 -12.37 -1.01 -13.66
N LYS A 160 -11.66 -1.78 -14.50
CA LYS A 160 -11.63 -3.26 -14.45
C LYS A 160 -10.26 -3.81 -14.09
N THR A 161 -9.21 -3.12 -14.50
CA THR A 161 -7.82 -3.52 -14.25
C THR A 161 -6.97 -2.29 -13.96
N ALA A 162 -5.84 -2.48 -13.29
CA ALA A 162 -4.88 -1.42 -13.07
C ALA A 162 -3.45 -1.91 -13.27
N SER A 163 -2.58 -1.00 -13.70
CA SER A 163 -1.13 -1.17 -13.64
C SER A 163 -0.55 -0.20 -12.61
N TRP A 164 0.30 -0.70 -11.73
CA TRP A 164 1.01 0.11 -10.75
C TRP A 164 2.51 -0.09 -10.92
N GLU A 165 3.21 0.95 -11.34
CA GLU A 165 4.64 0.94 -11.60
C GLU A 165 5.37 1.83 -10.59
N ILE A 166 6.25 1.23 -9.81
CA ILE A 166 6.97 1.88 -8.73
C ILE A 166 8.36 2.28 -9.22
N LEU A 167 8.74 3.55 -9.02
CA LEU A 167 10.07 4.05 -9.36
C LEU A 167 10.95 4.14 -8.12
N TYR A 168 12.06 3.39 -8.12
CA TYR A 168 13.10 3.55 -7.12
C TYR A 168 14.33 4.24 -7.71
N TRP A 169 14.69 5.39 -7.16
CA TRP A 169 15.95 6.03 -7.48
C TRP A 169 17.07 5.41 -6.67
N GLU A 170 17.90 4.61 -7.33
CA GLU A 170 19.13 4.10 -6.75
C GLU A 170 20.24 5.17 -6.90
N LYS A 171 21.21 5.19 -5.98
CA LYS A 171 22.20 6.27 -5.80
C LYS A 171 22.98 6.61 -7.09
N GLU A 172 22.48 7.61 -7.84
CA GLU A 172 23.09 8.23 -9.03
C GLU A 172 22.89 7.50 -10.38
N LEU A 173 21.94 6.57 -10.49
CA LEU A 173 21.61 5.86 -11.74
C LEU A 173 20.16 6.12 -12.21
N GLU A 174 19.87 5.71 -13.45
CA GLU A 174 18.50 5.59 -13.97
C GLU A 174 17.61 4.79 -12.98
N PRO A 175 16.36 5.22 -12.73
CA PRO A 175 15.50 4.58 -11.75
C PRO A 175 15.12 3.16 -12.17
N SER A 176 15.09 2.26 -11.20
CA SER A 176 14.55 0.90 -11.40
C SER A 176 13.02 0.93 -11.31
N PHE A 177 12.36 0.30 -12.29
CA PHE A 177 10.91 0.20 -12.36
C PHE A 177 10.45 -1.19 -11.96
N TYR A 178 9.44 -1.24 -11.09
CA TYR A 178 8.78 -2.49 -10.73
C TYR A 178 7.28 -2.38 -10.97
N THR A 179 6.73 -3.32 -11.72
CA THR A 179 5.37 -3.21 -12.23
C THR A 179 4.47 -4.32 -11.67
N TYR A 180 3.33 -3.90 -11.16
CA TYR A 180 2.22 -4.75 -10.77
C TYR A 180 1.08 -4.59 -11.76
N PHE A 181 0.45 -5.70 -12.16
CA PHE A 181 -0.82 -5.69 -12.88
C PHE A 181 -1.88 -6.38 -12.04
N GLY A 182 -3.04 -5.74 -11.93
CA GLY A 182 -4.06 -6.14 -10.97
C GLY A 182 -5.47 -5.99 -11.50
N LYS A 183 -6.38 -6.70 -10.86
CA LYS A 183 -7.83 -6.59 -11.11
C LYS A 183 -8.42 -5.54 -10.19
N CYS A 184 -9.33 -4.75 -10.73
CA CYS A 184 -10.17 -3.83 -9.98
C CYS A 184 -11.44 -4.56 -9.52
N VAL A 185 -11.79 -4.37 -8.27
CA VAL A 185 -13.02 -4.85 -7.65
C VAL A 185 -13.67 -3.62 -7.02
N SER A 186 -14.85 -3.24 -7.51
CA SER A 186 -15.64 -2.18 -6.88
C SER A 186 -16.07 -2.66 -5.50
N THR A 187 -15.80 -1.84 -4.48
CA THR A 187 -16.17 -2.07 -3.08
C THR A 187 -17.21 -1.03 -2.70
N GLY A 188 -18.46 -1.28 -3.14
CA GLY A 188 -19.57 -0.35 -2.99
C GLY A 188 -19.44 0.87 -3.90
N GLU A 189 -20.15 1.95 -3.55
CA GLU A 189 -20.24 3.15 -4.38
C GLU A 189 -19.11 4.17 -4.16
N SER A 190 -18.27 3.97 -3.12
CA SER A 190 -17.30 4.99 -2.68
C SER A 190 -15.84 4.56 -2.62
N ALA A 191 -15.52 3.31 -2.93
CA ALA A 191 -14.16 2.80 -2.89
C ALA A 191 -13.88 1.77 -3.99
N LEU A 192 -12.65 1.77 -4.50
CA LEU A 192 -12.13 0.77 -5.42
C LEU A 192 -11.03 -0.04 -4.75
N SER A 193 -11.12 -1.35 -4.86
CA SER A 193 -10.10 -2.28 -4.40
C SER A 193 -9.35 -2.86 -5.58
N PHE A 194 -8.03 -2.94 -5.47
CA PHE A 194 -7.15 -3.48 -6.49
C PHE A 194 -6.33 -4.62 -5.91
N TYR A 195 -6.41 -5.76 -6.57
CA TYR A 195 -5.68 -6.97 -6.20
C TYR A 195 -4.62 -7.27 -7.26
N PHE A 196 -3.36 -7.23 -6.85
CA PHE A 196 -2.18 -7.51 -7.68
C PHE A 196 -1.61 -8.87 -7.26
N ASN A 197 -1.74 -9.88 -8.13
CA ASN A 197 -1.24 -11.22 -7.87
C ASN A 197 0.16 -11.43 -8.47
N LYS A 198 0.88 -12.39 -7.91
CA LYS A 198 2.24 -12.76 -8.35
C LYS A 198 2.33 -13.07 -9.84
N GLU A 199 1.35 -13.80 -10.40
CA GLU A 199 1.38 -14.20 -11.82
C GLU A 199 1.32 -13.02 -12.79
N ASN A 200 0.78 -11.88 -12.35
CA ASN A 200 0.63 -10.68 -13.16
C ASN A 200 1.55 -9.56 -12.66
N SER A 201 2.66 -9.85 -11.99
CA SER A 201 3.62 -8.82 -11.57
C SER A 201 5.04 -9.19 -11.98
N SER A 202 5.86 -8.19 -12.28
CA SER A 202 7.31 -8.37 -12.40
C SER A 202 7.98 -8.62 -11.05
N LEU A 203 7.26 -8.39 -9.94
CA LEU A 203 7.67 -8.70 -8.59
C LEU A 203 7.09 -10.03 -8.14
N ASN A 204 7.90 -10.81 -7.43
CA ASN A 204 7.49 -12.08 -6.82
C ASN A 204 6.68 -11.87 -5.53
N LYS A 205 5.75 -10.91 -5.51
CA LYS A 205 5.03 -10.43 -4.33
C LYS A 205 3.61 -10.04 -4.70
N GLU A 206 2.66 -10.40 -3.85
CA GLU A 206 1.27 -9.94 -3.97
C GLU A 206 1.12 -8.56 -3.31
N CYS A 207 0.17 -7.78 -3.80
CA CYS A 207 -0.16 -6.48 -3.23
C CYS A 207 -1.66 -6.18 -3.36
N PHE A 208 -2.16 -5.43 -2.40
CA PHE A 208 -3.51 -4.93 -2.36
C PHE A 208 -3.48 -3.40 -2.22
N VAL A 209 -4.30 -2.71 -3.00
CA VAL A 209 -4.48 -1.25 -2.89
C VAL A 209 -5.98 -0.96 -2.78
N ASN A 210 -6.38 -0.13 -1.83
CA ASN A 210 -7.74 0.36 -1.72
C ASN A 210 -7.74 1.88 -1.88
N LEU A 211 -8.58 2.40 -2.78
CA LEU A 211 -8.77 3.82 -3.03
C LEU A 211 -10.14 4.26 -2.56
N PHE A 212 -10.17 5.32 -1.77
CA PHE A 212 -11.41 5.98 -1.37
C PHE A 212 -11.66 7.20 -2.27
N TYR A 213 -12.82 7.22 -2.93
CA TYR A 213 -13.20 8.32 -3.81
C TYR A 213 -14.55 8.96 -3.43
N GLY A 214 -15.32 8.41 -2.48
CA GLY A 214 -16.61 8.98 -2.10
C GLY A 214 -17.61 8.91 -3.25
N ASN A 215 -18.34 9.99 -3.54
CA ASN A 215 -19.48 9.89 -4.47
C ASN A 215 -19.11 10.05 -5.96
N ASN A 216 -18.01 10.74 -6.28
CA ASN A 216 -17.57 10.95 -7.66
C ASN A 216 -16.05 11.01 -7.76
N MET A 217 -15.46 10.00 -8.42
CA MET A 217 -14.01 9.87 -8.60
C MET A 217 -13.46 10.85 -9.64
N LYS A 218 -14.22 11.14 -10.70
CA LYS A 218 -13.75 11.91 -11.87
C LYS A 218 -13.54 13.39 -11.57
N THR A 219 -14.21 13.92 -10.55
CA THR A 219 -14.11 15.33 -10.16
C THR A 219 -13.03 15.55 -9.10
N LYS A 220 -12.29 14.52 -8.70
CA LYS A 220 -11.32 14.60 -7.61
C LYS A 220 -9.90 14.60 -8.15
N PRO A 221 -9.18 15.74 -8.04
CA PRO A 221 -7.79 15.82 -8.51
C PRO A 221 -6.85 14.96 -7.69
N VAL A 222 -7.25 14.61 -6.46
CA VAL A 222 -6.47 13.78 -5.54
C VAL A 222 -7.34 12.72 -4.91
N LEU A 223 -6.84 11.48 -4.89
CA LEU A 223 -7.43 10.34 -4.20
C LEU A 223 -6.55 9.88 -3.06
N LEU A 224 -7.20 9.39 -2.01
CA LEU A 224 -6.52 8.81 -0.86
C LEU A 224 -6.71 7.31 -0.87
N GLY A 225 -5.68 6.59 -0.46
CA GLY A 225 -5.74 5.15 -0.40
C GLY A 225 -4.85 4.55 0.68
N ALA A 226 -4.97 3.24 0.80
CA ALA A 226 -4.09 2.41 1.59
C ALA A 226 -3.58 1.26 0.73
N TYR A 227 -2.36 0.81 0.99
CA TYR A 227 -1.82 -0.42 0.42
C TYR A 227 -1.43 -1.41 1.50
N CYS A 228 -1.48 -2.67 1.14
CA CYS A 228 -0.91 -3.80 1.87
C CYS A 228 -0.03 -4.59 0.91
N GLY A 229 1.21 -4.86 1.29
CA GLY A 229 2.18 -5.56 0.45
C GLY A 229 3.39 -6.02 1.24
N PHE A 230 4.55 -6.01 0.61
CA PHE A 230 5.81 -6.44 1.23
C PHE A 230 6.92 -5.42 1.02
N SER A 231 7.75 -5.19 2.05
CA SER A 231 8.97 -4.38 1.94
C SER A 231 10.03 -5.05 1.07
N ARG A 232 11.12 -4.34 0.73
CA ARG A 232 12.33 -4.95 0.12
C ARG A 232 12.82 -6.17 0.89
N ASN A 233 12.69 -6.17 2.21
CA ASN A 233 13.13 -7.24 3.12
C ASN A 233 12.08 -8.37 3.29
N ASN A 234 11.03 -8.42 2.47
CA ASN A 234 9.94 -9.41 2.53
C ASN A 234 9.09 -9.36 3.81
N ASN A 235 9.15 -8.29 4.59
CA ASN A 235 8.24 -8.09 5.70
C ASN A 235 6.88 -7.59 5.19
N PRO A 236 5.74 -8.06 5.74
CA PRO A 236 4.43 -7.49 5.43
C PRO A 236 4.36 -6.01 5.83
N VAL A 237 3.74 -5.19 5.00
CA VAL A 237 3.65 -3.75 5.23
C VAL A 237 2.26 -3.24 4.91
N ILE A 238 1.83 -2.24 5.67
CA ILE A 238 0.67 -1.42 5.34
C ILE A 238 1.04 0.05 5.38
N GLY A 239 0.48 0.85 4.49
CA GLY A 239 0.74 2.29 4.46
C GLY A 239 -0.32 3.07 3.70
N LYS A 240 -0.28 4.40 3.87
CA LYS A 240 -1.12 5.32 3.11
C LYS A 240 -0.50 5.66 1.76
N LEU A 241 -1.37 6.00 0.81
CA LEU A 241 -1.06 6.46 -0.53
C LEU A 241 -1.83 7.76 -0.82
N VAL A 242 -1.21 8.62 -1.61
CA VAL A 242 -1.87 9.74 -2.27
C VAL A 242 -1.75 9.52 -3.78
N PHE A 243 -2.84 9.68 -4.52
CA PHE A 243 -2.83 9.63 -5.99
C PHE A 243 -3.29 10.97 -6.56
N GLU A 244 -2.42 11.63 -7.32
CA GLU A 244 -2.73 12.85 -8.07
C GLU A 244 -3.11 12.50 -9.50
N GLN A 245 -4.29 12.91 -9.97
CA GLN A 245 -4.73 12.66 -11.34
C GLN A 245 -3.97 13.54 -12.33
N VAL A 246 -3.63 12.97 -13.50
CA VAL A 246 -3.05 13.68 -14.64
C VAL A 246 -3.80 13.31 -15.92
N ASP A 247 -3.78 14.22 -16.88
CA ASP A 247 -4.63 14.10 -18.07
C ASP A 247 -4.07 13.10 -19.11
N THR A 248 -2.73 12.93 -19.16
CA THR A 248 -2.07 12.14 -20.20
C THR A 248 -0.96 11.23 -19.64
N LEU A 249 -0.66 10.18 -20.41
CA LEU A 249 0.43 9.25 -20.12
C LEU A 249 1.80 9.94 -20.18
N GLU A 250 1.97 10.89 -21.10
CA GLU A 250 3.19 11.68 -21.26
C GLU A 250 3.46 12.51 -20.01
N LEU A 251 2.45 13.21 -19.51
CA LEU A 251 2.55 14.02 -18.28
C LEU A 251 2.80 13.14 -17.05
N GLN A 252 2.16 11.96 -16.98
CA GLN A 252 2.44 10.97 -15.94
C GLN A 252 3.92 10.55 -15.95
N ASN A 253 4.47 10.25 -17.14
CA ASN A 253 5.85 9.82 -17.31
C ASN A 253 6.88 10.91 -17.01
N GLU A 254 6.53 12.17 -17.23
CA GLU A 254 7.35 13.33 -16.88
C GLU A 254 7.35 13.57 -15.36
N LYS A 255 6.18 13.81 -14.77
CA LYS A 255 6.05 14.18 -13.35
C LYS A 255 6.50 13.07 -12.38
N VAL A 256 6.40 11.79 -12.77
CA VAL A 256 6.90 10.69 -11.93
C VAL A 256 8.44 10.66 -11.86
N ARG A 257 9.12 11.18 -12.89
CA ARG A 257 10.58 11.27 -12.97
C ARG A 257 11.14 12.57 -12.37
N ASP A 258 10.30 13.57 -12.19
CA ASP A 258 10.68 14.74 -11.43
C ASP A 258 11.07 14.34 -9.98
N LYS A 259 12.13 14.93 -9.46
CA LYS A 259 12.58 14.69 -8.08
C LYS A 259 11.82 15.55 -7.07
N GLU A 260 11.18 16.64 -7.50
CA GLU A 260 10.41 17.49 -6.61
C GLU A 260 9.13 16.80 -6.13
N ILE A 261 8.78 17.03 -4.86
CA ILE A 261 7.55 16.51 -4.26
C ILE A 261 6.81 17.63 -3.57
N ASN A 262 5.49 17.61 -3.74
CA ASN A 262 4.59 18.46 -3.00
C ASN A 262 4.80 18.27 -1.48
N PRO A 263 5.27 19.31 -0.75
CA PRO A 263 5.57 19.20 0.68
C PRO A 263 4.37 18.76 1.53
N ASN A 264 3.14 19.10 1.11
CA ASN A 264 1.92 18.69 1.81
C ASN A 264 1.70 17.17 1.69
N PHE A 265 1.98 16.57 0.53
CA PHE A 265 1.90 15.12 0.36
C PHE A 265 2.97 14.42 1.20
N HIS A 266 4.20 14.95 1.21
CA HIS A 266 5.26 14.42 2.04
C HIS A 266 4.89 14.43 3.53
N TYR A 267 4.44 15.59 4.04
CA TYR A 267 4.03 15.72 5.43
C TYR A 267 2.87 14.80 5.80
N TYR A 268 1.86 14.70 4.93
CA TYR A 268 0.71 13.82 5.14
C TYR A 268 1.08 12.33 5.22
N LEU A 269 2.03 11.89 4.38
CA LEU A 269 2.46 10.50 4.31
C LEU A 269 3.54 10.15 5.34
N HIS A 270 4.19 11.15 5.94
CA HIS A 270 5.28 10.95 6.88
C HIS A 270 4.83 10.11 8.09
N SER A 271 5.58 9.03 8.38
CA SER A 271 5.31 8.09 9.48
C SER A 271 3.95 7.39 9.43
N GLN A 272 3.31 7.29 8.26
CA GLN A 272 2.03 6.58 8.06
C GLN A 272 2.19 5.16 7.51
N ARG A 273 3.40 4.58 7.59
CA ARG A 273 3.67 3.19 7.22
C ARG A 273 3.96 2.37 8.46
N MET A 274 3.34 1.19 8.52
CA MET A 274 3.59 0.16 9.51
C MET A 274 4.21 -1.06 8.81
N GLU A 275 5.38 -1.46 9.26
CA GLU A 275 6.02 -2.71 8.86
C GLU A 275 5.79 -3.74 9.97
N VAL A 276 5.31 -4.91 9.59
CA VAL A 276 5.10 -6.04 10.49
C VAL A 276 6.35 -6.92 10.42
N GLU A 277 6.90 -7.29 11.57
CA GLU A 277 8.03 -8.21 11.62
C GLU A 277 7.68 -9.53 10.94
N GLY A 278 8.48 -9.96 9.97
CA GLY A 278 8.29 -11.23 9.25
C GLY A 278 8.60 -12.48 10.07
N VAL A 279 9.08 -12.32 11.31
CA VAL A 279 9.36 -13.44 12.22
C VAL A 279 8.08 -13.79 12.96
N LEU A 280 7.52 -14.95 12.65
CA LEU A 280 6.31 -15.43 13.30
C LEU A 280 6.65 -16.02 14.68
N PRO A 281 5.98 -15.58 15.75
CA PRO A 281 6.17 -16.14 17.08
C PRO A 281 5.68 -17.60 17.11
N GLN A 282 6.44 -18.51 17.73
CA GLN A 282 6.01 -19.90 17.94
C GLN A 282 5.33 -20.09 19.30
N LYS A 283 5.66 -19.23 20.26
CA LYS A 283 5.10 -19.21 21.62
C LYS A 283 4.74 -17.78 21.99
N VAL A 284 3.83 -17.62 22.95
CA VAL A 284 3.42 -16.30 23.47
C VAL A 284 4.60 -15.50 24.05
N SER A 285 5.63 -16.19 24.56
CA SER A 285 6.88 -15.56 25.00
C SER A 285 7.62 -14.83 23.88
N ASP A 286 7.44 -15.26 22.63
CA ASP A 286 8.14 -14.71 21.48
C ASP A 286 7.51 -13.38 21.03
N LEU A 287 6.24 -13.13 21.40
CA LEU A 287 5.57 -11.83 21.27
C LEU A 287 6.01 -10.83 22.36
N SER A 288 6.63 -11.31 23.43
CA SER A 288 7.17 -10.42 24.45
C SER A 288 8.55 -9.99 24.01
N ASN A 289 8.72 -8.70 23.71
CA ASN A 289 10.05 -8.11 23.45
C ASN A 289 11.04 -8.31 24.61
N SER A 290 10.59 -8.83 25.74
CA SER A 290 11.43 -9.35 26.79
C SER A 290 10.58 -10.07 27.84
N LEU A 291 11.14 -11.11 28.44
CA LEU A 291 10.75 -11.60 29.76
C LEU A 291 10.92 -10.53 30.89
N SER A 292 11.17 -9.26 30.57
CA SER A 292 11.40 -8.18 31.53
C SER A 292 10.18 -7.26 31.71
N ARG A 293 9.35 -7.00 30.69
CA ARG A 293 8.27 -5.99 30.80
C ARG A 293 7.32 -6.22 31.96
N LEU A 294 6.82 -7.45 32.13
CA LEU A 294 5.95 -7.80 33.26
C LEU A 294 6.67 -7.72 34.61
N LYS A 295 7.97 -8.05 34.67
CA LYS A 295 8.78 -7.93 35.89
C LYS A 295 9.02 -6.46 36.24
N ILE A 296 9.32 -5.63 35.24
CA ILE A 296 9.49 -4.18 35.38
C ILE A 296 8.19 -3.54 35.85
N VAL A 297 7.05 -3.82 35.20
CA VAL A 297 5.76 -3.24 35.64
C VAL A 297 5.44 -3.70 37.06
N LYS A 298 5.62 -4.99 37.39
CA LYS A 298 5.47 -5.46 38.79
C LYS A 298 6.38 -4.72 39.76
N PHE A 299 7.64 -4.47 39.38
CA PHE A 299 8.59 -3.71 40.16
C PHE A 299 8.18 -2.25 40.31
N LEU A 300 7.52 -1.65 39.32
CA LEU A 300 7.08 -0.25 39.35
C LEU A 300 5.72 -0.05 40.04
N ILE A 301 4.88 -1.08 40.18
CA ILE A 301 3.59 -0.95 40.91
C ILE A 301 3.84 -0.42 42.32
N GLY A 302 3.11 0.64 42.69
CA GLY A 302 3.19 1.28 43.99
C GLY A 302 2.96 2.80 43.96
N ASP A 303 3.04 3.39 45.15
CA ASP A 303 2.93 4.82 45.40
C ASP A 303 4.32 5.47 45.41
N TYR A 304 4.44 6.62 44.75
CA TYR A 304 5.64 7.44 44.68
C TYR A 304 5.32 8.85 45.13
N HIS A 305 6.12 9.36 46.06
CA HIS A 305 5.99 10.71 46.60
C HIS A 305 7.30 11.44 46.40
N GLY A 306 7.23 12.66 45.86
CA GLY A 306 8.42 13.38 45.44
C GLY A 306 8.24 14.88 45.31
N PHE A 307 9.31 15.54 44.88
CA PHE A 307 9.34 16.97 44.69
C PHE A 307 9.88 17.34 43.32
N TYR A 308 9.27 18.36 42.73
CA TYR A 308 9.76 19.11 41.59
C TYR A 308 10.32 20.45 42.09
N LEU A 309 11.45 20.88 41.54
CA LEU A 309 12.02 22.20 41.84
C LEU A 309 11.65 23.16 40.70
N ASP A 310 10.96 24.24 41.03
CA ASP A 310 10.65 25.28 40.05
C ASP A 310 11.84 26.23 39.81
N ASN A 311 11.69 27.15 38.86
CA ASN A 311 12.74 28.12 38.52
C ASN A 311 13.06 29.11 39.66
N ASN A 312 12.20 29.21 40.68
CA ASN A 312 12.37 30.08 41.84
C ASN A 312 12.94 29.31 43.05
N ASN A 313 13.37 28.06 42.86
CA ASN A 313 13.84 27.15 43.89
C ASN A 313 12.79 26.74 44.93
N TYR A 314 11.51 26.85 44.62
CA TYR A 314 10.46 26.27 45.45
C TYR A 314 10.23 24.81 45.11
N LEU A 315 9.95 24.02 46.15
CA LEU A 315 9.61 22.62 46.00
C LEU A 315 8.09 22.46 45.83
N ILE A 316 7.70 21.83 44.73
CA ILE A 316 6.32 21.48 44.41
C ILE A 316 6.11 20.00 44.71
N PRO A 317 5.18 19.63 45.61
CA PRO A 317 4.84 18.24 45.88
C PRO A 317 4.25 17.54 44.66
N VAL A 318 4.79 16.37 44.34
CA VAL A 318 4.31 15.51 43.25
C VAL A 318 4.07 14.11 43.79
N SER A 319 2.91 13.54 43.49
CA SER A 319 2.59 12.13 43.79
C SER A 319 2.30 11.38 42.49
N PHE A 320 2.91 10.21 42.33
CA PHE A 320 2.76 9.35 41.16
C PHE A 320 2.40 7.93 41.61
N GLN A 321 1.47 7.28 40.94
CA GLN A 321 1.04 5.92 41.27
C GLN A 321 0.99 5.07 40.02
N VAL A 322 1.54 3.86 40.13
CA VAL A 322 1.37 2.80 39.13
C VAL A 322 0.38 1.79 39.70
N LEU A 323 -0.84 1.79 39.16
CA LEU A 323 -1.99 1.10 39.76
C LEU A 323 -1.99 -0.40 39.51
N ASN A 324 -1.69 -0.82 38.28
CA ASN A 324 -1.88 -2.21 37.88
C ASN A 324 -0.89 -2.67 36.81
N LYS A 325 -0.97 -3.96 36.47
CA LYS A 325 -0.12 -4.61 35.47
C LYS A 325 -0.38 -4.15 34.03
N LEU A 326 -1.49 -3.45 33.78
CA LEU A 326 -1.82 -2.85 32.49
C LEU A 326 -1.10 -1.50 32.30
N GLY A 327 -0.44 -0.99 33.35
CA GLY A 327 0.27 0.29 33.30
C GLY A 327 -0.66 1.49 33.48
N GLU A 328 -1.81 1.34 34.14
CA GLU A 328 -2.63 2.48 34.53
C GLU A 328 -1.93 3.33 35.59
N LEU A 329 -1.93 4.65 35.37
CA LEU A 329 -1.19 5.60 36.19
C LEU A 329 -2.09 6.70 36.74
N LYS A 330 -1.75 7.18 37.94
CA LYS A 330 -2.23 8.47 38.46
C LYS A 330 -1.04 9.36 38.75
N LEU A 331 -1.13 10.62 38.35
CA LEU A 331 -0.19 11.65 38.70
C LEU A 331 -0.97 12.78 39.37
N LYS A 332 -0.44 13.30 40.47
CA LYS A 332 -1.00 14.45 41.17
C LYS A 332 0.11 15.46 41.38
N ILE A 333 -0.12 16.69 40.93
CA ILE A 333 0.78 17.83 41.13
C ILE A 333 -0.05 18.92 41.75
N ASN A 334 0.29 19.31 42.98
CA ASN A 334 -0.57 20.18 43.80
C ASN A 334 -2.02 19.67 43.82
N ASN A 335 -2.98 20.48 43.35
CA ASN A 335 -4.41 20.13 43.30
C ASN A 335 -4.85 19.47 41.99
N ASN A 336 -3.97 19.37 41.01
CA ASN A 336 -4.30 18.81 39.70
C ASN A 336 -4.09 17.29 39.70
N ASN A 337 -5.06 16.55 39.18
CA ASN A 337 -5.03 15.09 39.13
C ASN A 337 -5.13 14.61 37.68
N PHE A 338 -4.15 13.81 37.28
CA PHE A 338 -4.03 13.26 35.95
C PHE A 338 -4.19 11.74 36.00
N LYS A 339 -4.90 11.19 35.01
CA LYS A 339 -4.98 9.75 34.75
C LYS A 339 -4.35 9.45 33.40
N GLY A 340 -3.56 8.40 33.33
CA GLY A 340 -2.77 8.10 32.15
C GLY A 340 -2.47 6.62 32.00
N ILE A 341 -1.86 6.29 30.86
CA ILE A 341 -1.37 4.95 30.58
C ILE A 341 0.14 5.04 30.35
N GLY A 342 0.88 4.24 31.11
CA GLY A 342 2.32 4.10 31.02
C GLY A 342 2.73 3.10 29.96
N ARG A 343 3.70 3.48 29.13
CA ARG A 343 4.37 2.64 28.14
C ARG A 343 5.86 2.60 28.44
N ILE A 344 6.41 1.39 28.61
CA ILE A 344 7.86 1.22 28.72
C ILE A 344 8.49 1.47 27.34
N ASN A 345 9.51 2.33 27.29
CA ASN A 345 10.28 2.63 26.09
C ASN A 345 10.94 1.36 25.50
N SER A 346 11.21 1.33 24.20
CA SER A 346 11.88 0.22 23.50
C SER A 346 13.25 -0.13 24.09
N THR A 347 13.93 0.82 24.74
CA THR A 347 15.22 0.62 25.42
C THR A 347 15.09 0.22 26.90
N GLU A 348 13.88 0.04 27.42
CA GLU A 348 13.57 -0.37 28.80
C GLU A 348 14.14 0.51 29.93
N ASN A 349 14.63 1.72 29.61
CA ASN A 349 15.22 2.62 30.59
C ASN A 349 14.19 3.55 31.28
N TYR A 350 13.07 3.81 30.62
CA TYR A 350 12.04 4.74 31.09
C TYR A 350 10.63 4.15 30.94
N LEU A 351 9.78 4.43 31.92
CA LEU A 351 8.33 4.35 31.79
C LEU A 351 7.84 5.73 31.36
N ILE A 352 7.39 5.84 30.12
CA ILE A 352 6.86 7.07 29.52
C ILE A 352 5.34 7.02 29.62
N SER A 353 4.74 8.10 30.09
CA SER A 353 3.32 8.17 30.41
C SER A 353 2.67 9.23 29.55
N GLU A 354 1.59 8.85 28.88
CA GLU A 354 0.68 9.78 28.24
C GLU A 354 -0.52 9.96 29.18
N PHE A 355 -0.70 11.16 29.70
CA PHE A 355 -1.83 11.52 30.54
C PHE A 355 -2.90 12.18 29.68
N THR A 356 -4.15 11.73 29.83
CA THR A 356 -5.30 12.35 29.15
C THR A 356 -6.12 13.09 30.18
N GLU A 357 -6.16 14.41 30.08
CA GLU A 357 -7.18 15.19 30.78
C GLU A 357 -8.44 15.26 29.92
N LYS A 358 -9.61 15.31 30.56
CA LYS A 358 -10.89 15.47 29.85
C LYS A 358 -10.86 16.80 29.11
N ASN A 359 -10.54 16.73 27.82
CA ASN A 359 -10.46 17.82 26.85
C ASN A 359 -9.22 18.72 27.00
N ILE A 360 -8.30 18.57 26.03
CA ILE A 360 -7.19 19.50 25.70
C ILE A 360 -6.07 19.55 26.75
N SER A 361 -5.22 18.52 26.81
CA SER A 361 -3.81 18.63 27.26
C SER A 361 -3.03 17.35 26.90
N TYR A 362 -1.91 17.49 26.19
CA TYR A 362 -0.93 16.42 25.97
C TYR A 362 0.16 16.53 27.04
N SER A 363 0.01 15.85 28.18
CA SER A 363 1.03 15.86 29.24
C SER A 363 1.89 14.59 29.16
N GLN A 364 3.20 14.77 28.99
CA GLN A 364 4.18 13.69 28.95
C GLN A 364 4.97 13.66 30.26
N PHE A 365 4.96 12.52 30.93
CA PHE A 365 5.73 12.31 32.16
C PHE A 365 6.52 11.02 32.03
N SER A 366 7.79 11.04 32.40
CA SER A 366 8.68 9.89 32.28
C SER A 366 9.38 9.62 33.61
N ILE A 367 9.39 8.37 34.06
CA ILE A 367 10.15 7.93 35.24
C ILE A 367 11.23 6.95 34.81
N GLN A 368 12.46 7.14 35.30
CA GLN A 368 13.54 6.21 35.07
C GLN A 368 13.22 4.90 35.79
N ILE A 369 13.37 3.78 35.09
CA ILE A 369 12.97 2.46 35.61
C ILE A 369 13.95 1.95 36.68
N LYS A 370 15.23 2.32 36.56
CA LYS A 370 16.26 1.98 37.54
C LYS A 370 16.26 3.04 38.65
N PRO A 371 16.15 2.64 39.93
CA PRO A 371 16.28 3.59 41.01
C PRO A 371 17.73 4.10 41.11
N LEU A 372 17.89 5.32 41.59
CA LEU A 372 19.18 5.93 41.94
C LEU A 372 19.79 5.27 43.18
N GLU A 373 18.92 4.89 44.12
CA GLU A 373 19.27 4.17 45.35
C GLU A 373 18.29 3.01 45.55
N ARG A 374 17.89 2.64 46.78
CA ARG A 374 16.99 1.48 47.01
C ARG A 374 15.57 1.74 46.50
N ASP A 375 15.00 2.88 46.85
CA ASP A 375 13.61 3.30 46.62
C ASP A 375 13.50 4.71 46.03
N LEU A 376 14.65 5.32 45.69
CA LEU A 376 14.76 6.67 45.14
C LEU A 376 14.79 6.63 43.61
N PHE A 377 13.92 7.37 42.95
CA PHE A 377 13.76 7.40 41.51
C PHE A 377 13.84 8.83 40.99
N ILE A 378 14.42 8.99 39.80
CA ILE A 378 14.37 10.25 39.06
C ILE A 378 13.36 10.15 37.92
N ALA A 379 12.62 11.22 37.73
CA ALA A 379 11.67 11.38 36.65
C ALA A 379 11.93 12.71 35.93
N ASN A 380 11.52 12.78 34.68
CA ASN A 380 11.43 14.03 33.93
C ASN A 380 9.97 14.25 33.55
N MET A 381 9.52 15.48 33.76
CA MET A 381 8.13 15.87 33.60
C MET A 381 8.02 17.00 32.59
N LEU A 382 7.04 16.90 31.69
CA LEU A 382 6.53 17.97 30.85
C LEU A 382 4.99 17.94 30.93
N VAL A 383 4.42 18.71 31.84
CA VAL A 383 2.98 18.70 32.11
C VAL A 383 2.40 20.07 31.77
N TYR A 384 1.35 20.05 30.96
CA TYR A 384 0.56 21.22 30.62
C TYR A 384 -0.63 21.28 31.57
N VAL A 385 -0.81 22.41 32.25
CA VAL A 385 -1.95 22.67 33.15
C VAL A 385 -2.52 24.04 32.81
N GLY A 386 -3.62 24.09 32.07
CA GLY A 386 -4.15 25.36 31.57
C GLY A 386 -3.14 26.08 30.67
N SER A 387 -2.72 27.29 31.05
CA SER A 387 -1.66 28.06 30.36
C SER A 387 -0.24 27.75 30.84
N ASP A 388 -0.09 26.98 31.91
CA ASP A 388 1.20 26.74 32.56
C ASP A 388 1.87 25.47 32.04
N VAL A 389 3.20 25.54 31.91
CA VAL A 389 4.04 24.41 31.51
C VAL A 389 5.01 24.09 32.64
N LEU A 390 4.83 22.93 33.27
CA LEU A 390 5.77 22.41 34.25
C LEU A 390 6.78 21.51 33.53
N ASN A 391 8.03 21.93 33.49
CA ASN A 391 9.12 21.19 32.85
C ASN A 391 10.30 21.03 33.81
N GLY A 392 10.77 19.80 33.99
CA GLY A 392 12.04 19.53 34.64
C GLY A 392 12.13 18.17 35.33
N LYS A 393 13.11 18.05 36.21
CA LYS A 393 13.38 16.83 36.98
C LYS A 393 12.46 16.74 38.20
N VAL A 394 12.09 15.53 38.55
CA VAL A 394 11.34 15.21 39.76
C VAL A 394 12.05 14.07 40.46
N LEU A 395 12.20 14.19 41.78
CA LEU A 395 12.81 13.14 42.61
C LEU A 395 11.72 12.47 43.44
N PHE A 396 11.59 11.14 43.34
CA PHE A 396 10.54 10.34 43.96
C PHE A 396 11.09 9.28 44.91
N TRP A 397 10.40 9.07 46.02
CA TRP A 397 10.56 7.92 46.90
C TRP A 397 9.38 6.98 46.74
N LYS A 398 9.68 5.70 46.49
CA LYS A 398 8.66 4.66 46.36
C LYS A 398 8.29 4.09 47.74
N GLY A 399 7.01 4.15 48.10
CA GLY A 399 6.49 3.54 49.33
C GLY A 399 6.95 4.22 50.63
N ASN A 400 7.36 5.49 50.57
CA ASN A 400 7.75 6.25 51.75
C ASN A 400 6.51 6.83 52.46
N GLU A 401 6.03 6.14 53.50
CA GLU A 401 4.83 6.51 54.25
C GLU A 401 4.97 7.84 55.02
N LEU A 402 6.17 8.18 55.50
CA LEU A 402 6.40 9.47 56.16
C LEU A 402 6.20 10.63 55.19
N LEU A 403 6.76 10.49 53.98
CA LEU A 403 6.61 11.49 52.93
C LEU A 403 5.18 11.59 52.43
N LYS A 404 4.45 10.47 52.37
CA LYS A 404 3.02 10.43 52.05
C LYS A 404 2.18 11.20 53.06
N ILE A 405 2.41 11.00 54.36
CA ILE A 405 1.73 11.74 55.44
C ILE A 405 2.08 13.23 55.36
N PHE A 406 3.36 13.55 55.17
CA PHE A 406 3.82 14.93 55.01
C PHE A 406 3.13 15.64 53.83
N MET A 407 3.05 15.01 52.66
CA MET A 407 2.35 15.57 51.49
C MET A 407 0.85 15.66 51.69
N TYR A 408 0.24 14.74 52.46
CA TYR A 408 -1.18 14.84 52.77
C TYR A 408 -1.51 16.08 53.61
N ASN A 409 -0.60 16.47 54.50
CA ASN A 409 -0.73 17.63 55.38
C ASN A 409 -0.34 18.96 54.70
N ASN A 410 0.45 18.92 53.62
CA ASN A 410 1.00 20.09 52.93
C ASN A 410 0.61 20.14 51.44
N LYS A 411 -0.70 20.05 51.15
CA LYS A 411 -1.22 19.88 49.77
C LYS A 411 -1.14 21.12 48.88
N ASP A 412 -1.07 22.31 49.47
CA ASP A 412 -1.32 23.59 48.79
C ASP A 412 -0.11 24.54 48.71
N PHE A 413 1.09 24.09 49.09
CA PHE A 413 2.24 24.98 49.27
C PHE A 413 3.44 24.67 48.38
N TYR A 414 4.01 25.76 47.86
CA TYR A 414 5.42 25.83 47.52
C TYR A 414 6.22 25.71 48.83
N LEU A 415 6.99 24.63 48.98
CA LEU A 415 7.76 24.38 50.19
C LEU A 415 9.16 25.00 50.06
N ASN A 416 9.65 25.57 51.15
CA ASN A 416 11.07 25.87 51.25
C ASN A 416 11.82 24.57 51.53
N ILE A 417 12.99 24.40 50.94
CA ILE A 417 13.81 23.21 51.18
C ILE A 417 14.14 23.02 52.67
N ASN A 418 14.27 24.11 53.41
CA ASN A 418 14.58 24.09 54.84
C ASN A 418 13.44 23.55 55.70
N ASP A 419 12.23 23.37 55.15
CA ASP A 419 11.07 22.83 55.84
C ASP A 419 11.07 21.28 55.86
N LEU A 420 12.04 20.64 55.20
CA LEU A 420 12.12 19.19 55.06
C LEU A 420 13.12 18.55 56.02
N ASP A 421 12.95 17.24 56.24
CA ASP A 421 13.91 16.45 57.00
C ASP A 421 15.33 16.54 56.39
N PRO A 422 16.40 16.71 57.19
CA PRO A 422 17.77 16.83 56.69
C PRO A 422 18.20 15.72 55.73
N SER A 423 17.71 14.48 55.94
CA SER A 423 18.02 13.35 55.05
C SER A 423 17.40 13.50 53.67
N ILE A 424 16.22 14.13 53.56
CA ILE A 424 15.56 14.43 52.28
C ILE A 424 16.28 15.58 51.60
N ILE A 425 16.67 16.61 52.36
CA ILE A 425 17.44 17.77 51.85
C ILE A 425 18.73 17.29 51.19
N GLU A 426 19.50 16.42 51.85
CA GLU A 426 20.75 15.88 51.29
C GLU A 426 20.53 15.21 49.92
N LYS A 427 19.46 14.42 49.78
CA LYS A 427 19.12 13.77 48.50
C LYS A 427 18.65 14.76 47.45
N LEU A 428 17.88 15.77 47.83
CA LEU A 428 17.43 16.85 46.92
C LEU A 428 18.63 17.66 46.39
N GLU A 429 19.56 18.02 47.27
CA GLU A 429 20.78 18.73 46.88
C GLU A 429 21.64 17.90 45.92
N LYS A 430 21.79 16.61 46.21
CA LYS A 430 22.60 15.68 45.42
C LYS A 430 22.01 15.38 44.03
N TYR A 431 20.69 15.18 43.92
CA TYR A 431 20.09 14.62 42.71
C TYR A 431 19.17 15.59 41.94
N LEU A 432 18.65 16.64 42.59
CA LEU A 432 17.68 17.56 42.00
C LEU A 432 18.25 18.97 41.76
N ILE A 433 18.94 19.55 42.75
CA ILE A 433 19.39 20.97 42.73
C ILE A 433 20.75 21.13 42.05
N ASN A 434 21.57 20.07 42.04
CA ASN A 434 22.82 20.02 41.29
C ASN A 434 23.79 21.17 41.61
N ARG A 435 24.18 21.32 42.89
CA ARG A 435 25.19 22.32 43.33
C ARG A 435 26.63 22.01 42.91
N ASN A 436 26.88 20.90 42.22
CA ASN A 436 28.19 20.55 41.67
C ASN A 436 28.19 20.66 40.13
N LYS A 437 28.18 21.90 39.64
CA LYS A 437 28.79 22.28 38.36
C LYS A 437 29.29 23.72 38.42
#